data_AF-A0A8H4PXL9-F1
#
_entry.id   AF-A0A8H4PXL9-F1
#
_cell.length_a   1.000
_cell.length_b   1.000
_cell.length_c   1.000
_cell.angle_alpha   90.00
_cell.angle_beta   90.00
_cell.angle_gamma   90.00
#
_symmetry.space_group_name_H-M   'P 1'
#
loop_
_entity.id
_entity.type
_entity.pdbx_description
1 polymer ?
#
loop_
_entity_poly.entity_id
_entity_poly.type
_entity_poly.pdbx_seq_one_letter_code
_entity_poly.pdbx_strand_id
1 'polypeptide(L)'
;MSNTLAPAQVHATPDVVFPAYGIRGESAPAVDEAKARPAPLRHLHQRPVSVTLDASSIFMVALALVFLIHFLGSHPTEILVSLTPLLLLVHNDYRNFISLGPGGTPSTFAGYLRISWLRLWAIRDPFAPPTPDPTRFPKEGILGRQPLPYRPGPRPLVAGIAPQRQLDQPGSRNCYLTLRRAMEKLSARSPLYFGTERSCLEKHGLALFARHPLQTNCQGEICHVHDSDHSMHMCLHPDDIREVLRKGWGQMHPLARAGWLVQMPVSQDFVMVYAPRNEQELQETYKIIEAAIWYTLAETVELDTLPNRG
;
A
#
# COMPACT_ATOMS: atom_id res chain seq x y z
N MET A 1 30.47 -52.12 -58.85
CA MET A 1 29.99 -50.73 -58.73
C MET A 1 30.30 -50.27 -57.32
N SER A 2 31.49 -49.69 -57.14
CA SER A 2 31.89 -49.00 -55.92
C SER A 2 31.35 -47.59 -55.95
N ASN A 3 30.92 -47.06 -54.81
CA ASN A 3 30.96 -45.63 -54.55
C ASN A 3 31.24 -45.42 -53.05
N THR A 4 32.49 -45.05 -52.80
CA THR A 4 33.00 -44.49 -51.55
C THR A 4 32.62 -43.01 -51.51
N LEU A 5 32.07 -42.54 -50.39
CA LEU A 5 31.93 -41.11 -50.11
C LEU A 5 32.56 -40.80 -48.75
N ALA A 6 33.47 -39.83 -48.79
CA ALA A 6 34.38 -39.37 -47.75
C ALA A 6 33.69 -38.55 -46.64
N PRO A 7 34.29 -38.43 -45.45
CA PRO A 7 33.80 -37.54 -44.39
C PRO A 7 34.15 -36.08 -44.70
N ALA A 8 33.14 -35.19 -44.68
CA ALA A 8 33.31 -33.76 -44.88
C ALA A 8 33.85 -33.07 -43.60
N GLN A 9 34.80 -32.17 -43.81
CA GLN A 9 35.53 -31.43 -42.79
C GLN A 9 34.67 -30.42 -42.03
N VAL A 10 34.98 -30.27 -40.74
CA VAL A 10 34.47 -29.21 -39.87
C VAL A 10 35.19 -27.92 -40.22
N HIS A 11 34.49 -26.99 -40.87
CA HIS A 11 34.95 -25.61 -40.99
C HIS A 11 34.60 -24.85 -39.71
N ALA A 12 35.63 -24.41 -38.99
CA ALA A 12 35.54 -23.44 -37.91
C ALA A 12 35.09 -22.09 -38.47
N THR A 13 33.97 -21.57 -37.95
CA THR A 13 33.55 -20.17 -38.12
C THR A 13 34.10 -19.32 -36.98
N PRO A 14 34.41 -18.03 -37.23
CA PRO A 14 35.27 -17.23 -36.37
C PRO A 14 34.59 -16.78 -35.07
N ASP A 15 35.44 -16.60 -34.05
CA ASP A 15 35.12 -16.12 -32.71
C ASP A 15 34.18 -14.91 -32.70
N VAL A 16 32.97 -15.09 -32.17
CA VAL A 16 32.11 -13.98 -31.75
C VAL A 16 32.64 -13.50 -30.41
N VAL A 17 33.40 -12.42 -30.43
CA VAL A 17 33.85 -11.69 -29.25
C VAL A 17 32.63 -11.04 -28.59
N PHE A 18 32.14 -11.64 -27.50
CA PHE A 18 31.21 -10.96 -26.60
C PHE A 18 31.98 -9.88 -25.83
N PRO A 19 31.50 -8.62 -25.75
CA PRO A 19 32.16 -7.60 -24.97
C PRO A 19 32.12 -7.99 -23.49
N ALA A 20 33.31 -8.16 -22.91
CA ALA A 20 33.50 -8.31 -21.48
C ALA A 20 32.99 -7.04 -20.79
N TYR A 21 31.79 -7.09 -20.21
CA TYR A 21 31.36 -6.11 -19.22
C TYR A 21 32.18 -6.34 -17.95
N GLY A 22 33.31 -5.64 -17.86
CA GLY A 22 34.07 -5.53 -16.63
C GLY A 22 33.19 -4.89 -15.56
N ILE A 23 32.88 -5.64 -14.51
CA ILE A 23 32.28 -5.10 -13.28
C ILE A 23 33.39 -4.25 -12.64
N ARG A 24 33.41 -2.97 -12.97
CA ARG A 24 34.19 -1.98 -12.24
C ARG A 24 33.49 -1.82 -10.89
N GLY A 25 34.13 -2.31 -9.83
CA GLY A 25 33.66 -2.14 -8.46
C GLY A 25 33.64 -0.67 -8.10
N GLU A 26 32.50 -0.03 -8.31
CA GLU A 26 32.20 1.28 -7.76
C GLU A 26 31.69 1.04 -6.34
N SER A 27 32.53 1.40 -5.36
CA SER A 27 32.19 1.33 -3.95
C SER A 27 30.95 2.21 -3.72
N ALA A 28 29.89 1.61 -3.20
CA ALA A 28 28.70 2.34 -2.79
C ALA A 28 29.14 3.44 -1.80
N PRO A 29 28.68 4.70 -1.96
CA PRO A 29 29.00 5.73 -1.00
C PRO A 29 28.41 5.32 0.36
N ALA A 30 29.27 5.30 1.38
CA ALA A 30 28.86 5.07 2.76
C ALA A 30 27.77 6.08 3.12
N VAL A 31 26.55 5.60 3.29
CA VAL A 31 25.45 6.41 3.80
C VAL A 31 25.76 6.66 5.26
N ASP A 32 26.18 7.89 5.57
CA ASP A 32 26.43 8.37 6.92
C ASP A 32 25.10 8.38 7.70
N GLU A 33 24.75 7.24 8.31
CA GLU A 33 23.52 7.03 9.09
C GLU A 33 23.36 8.04 10.24
N ALA A 34 24.42 8.78 10.59
CA ALA A 34 24.44 9.70 11.72
C ALA A 34 23.75 11.06 11.46
N LYS A 35 23.32 11.39 10.23
CA LYS A 35 22.75 12.73 9.91
C LYS A 35 21.28 12.79 9.51
N ALA A 36 20.59 11.68 9.34
CA ALA A 36 19.15 11.70 9.11
C ALA A 36 18.41 11.73 10.47
N ARG A 37 18.18 12.93 11.04
CA ARG A 37 17.14 13.07 12.07
C ARG A 37 15.81 12.65 11.41
N PRO A 38 15.19 11.53 11.80
CA PRO A 38 13.91 11.13 11.22
C PRO A 38 12.87 12.17 11.61
N ALA A 39 12.06 12.60 10.63
CA ALA A 39 10.93 13.47 10.91
C ALA A 39 10.04 12.84 12.00
N PRO A 40 9.51 13.62 12.95
CA PRO A 40 8.58 13.09 13.94
C PRO A 40 7.40 12.43 13.21
N LEU A 41 6.89 11.32 13.78
CA LEU A 41 5.65 10.68 13.34
C LEU A 41 4.59 11.78 13.20
N ARG A 42 4.20 12.08 11.96
CA ARG A 42 3.16 13.07 11.72
C ARG A 42 1.85 12.46 12.19
N HIS A 43 1.27 13.02 13.24
CA HIS A 43 -0.08 12.65 13.63
C HIS A 43 -1.05 13.02 12.50
N LEU A 44 -1.44 12.03 11.72
CA LEU A 44 -2.39 12.17 10.63
C LEU A 44 -3.76 12.42 11.22
N HIS A 45 -4.29 13.62 11.00
CA HIS A 45 -5.61 14.01 11.47
C HIS A 45 -6.52 14.29 10.29
N GLN A 46 -7.72 13.73 10.35
CA GLN A 46 -8.84 14.05 9.48
C GLN A 46 -9.75 15.04 10.22
N ARG A 47 -10.07 16.16 9.58
CA ARG A 47 -10.95 17.18 10.18
C ARG A 47 -12.36 17.04 9.62
N PRO A 48 -13.38 16.84 10.47
CA PRO A 48 -14.76 16.92 10.01
C PRO A 48 -15.09 18.35 9.59
N VAL A 49 -16.01 18.48 8.63
CA VAL A 49 -16.55 19.80 8.30
C VAL A 49 -17.41 20.25 9.46
N SER A 50 -17.02 21.37 10.07
CA SER A 50 -17.80 22.05 11.10
C SER A 50 -17.84 23.53 10.78
N VAL A 51 -19.04 24.10 10.84
CA VAL A 51 -19.28 25.54 10.67
C VAL A 51 -19.95 26.00 11.94
N THR A 52 -19.33 26.96 12.62
CA THR A 52 -19.90 27.62 13.79
C THR A 52 -20.12 29.09 13.44
N LEU A 53 -21.30 29.62 13.73
CA LEU A 53 -21.66 31.01 13.49
C LEU A 53 -22.00 31.64 14.83
N ASP A 54 -21.27 32.68 15.19
CA ASP A 54 -21.62 33.52 16.34
C ASP A 54 -22.71 34.55 15.97
N ALA A 55 -23.25 35.26 16.96
CA ALA A 55 -24.35 36.21 16.77
C ALA A 55 -24.01 37.29 15.73
N SER A 56 -22.79 37.82 15.76
CA SER A 56 -22.32 38.82 14.80
C SER A 56 -22.24 38.25 13.39
N SER A 57 -21.73 37.03 13.23
CA SER A 57 -21.64 36.33 11.95
C SER A 57 -23.03 36.05 11.38
N ILE A 58 -23.98 35.63 12.21
CA ILE A 58 -25.37 35.42 11.80
C ILE A 58 -25.97 36.72 11.27
N PHE A 59 -25.80 37.84 12.01
CA PHE A 59 -26.30 39.14 11.57
C PHE A 59 -25.68 39.60 10.25
N MET A 60 -24.36 39.47 10.11
CA MET A 60 -23.65 39.85 8.88
C MET A 60 -24.05 38.99 7.68
N VAL A 61 -24.20 37.67 7.87
CA VAL A 61 -24.65 36.76 6.81
C VAL A 61 -26.09 37.10 6.39
N ALA A 62 -26.99 37.32 7.36
CA ALA A 62 -28.37 37.70 7.07
C ALA A 62 -28.44 39.03 6.29
N LEU A 63 -27.68 40.04 6.71
CA LEU A 63 -27.61 41.33 6.02
C LEU A 63 -27.03 41.20 4.60
N ALA A 64 -25.97 40.41 4.44
CA ALA A 64 -25.37 40.14 3.14
C ALA A 64 -26.34 39.43 2.20
N LEU A 65 -27.13 38.46 2.69
CA LEU A 65 -28.16 37.78 1.90
C LEU A 65 -29.25 38.75 1.44
N VAL A 66 -29.72 39.65 2.30
CA VAL A 66 -30.70 40.69 1.92
C VAL A 66 -30.14 41.58 0.81
N PHE A 67 -28.90 42.03 0.93
CA PHE A 67 -28.25 42.82 -0.11
C PHE A 67 -28.06 42.05 -1.41
N LEU A 68 -27.64 40.79 -1.37
CA LEU A 68 -27.50 39.94 -2.55
C LEU A 68 -28.84 39.75 -3.27
N ILE A 69 -29.91 39.46 -2.54
CA ILE A 69 -31.25 39.32 -3.12
C ILE A 69 -31.69 40.64 -3.77
N HIS A 70 -31.45 41.77 -3.10
CA HIS A 70 -31.88 43.08 -3.58
C HIS A 70 -31.13 43.53 -4.84
N PHE A 71 -29.81 43.34 -4.89
CA PHE A 71 -28.98 43.84 -5.99
C PHE A 71 -28.73 42.83 -7.11
N LEU A 72 -28.63 41.54 -6.80
CA LEU A 72 -28.37 40.48 -7.79
C LEU A 72 -29.64 39.71 -8.18
N GLY A 73 -30.70 39.76 -7.36
CA GLY A 73 -31.91 38.96 -7.55
C GLY A 73 -31.86 37.59 -6.87
N SER A 74 -33.00 36.89 -6.85
CA SER A 74 -33.17 35.63 -6.11
C SER A 74 -32.37 34.47 -6.72
N HIS A 75 -32.51 34.21 -8.03
CA HIS A 75 -31.86 33.07 -8.70
C HIS A 75 -30.33 33.00 -8.54
N PRO A 76 -29.55 34.06 -8.82
CA PRO A 76 -28.10 34.00 -8.60
C PRO A 76 -27.75 33.86 -7.11
N THR A 77 -28.54 34.44 -6.22
CA THR A 77 -28.33 34.29 -4.77
C THR A 77 -28.59 32.85 -4.31
N GLU A 78 -29.65 32.21 -4.80
CA GLU A 78 -29.95 30.79 -4.54
C GLU A 78 -28.80 29.87 -4.99
N ILE A 79 -28.24 30.13 -6.18
CA ILE A 79 -27.09 29.38 -6.70
C ILE A 79 -25.87 29.57 -5.79
N LEU A 80 -25.56 30.80 -5.38
CA LEU A 80 -24.40 31.09 -4.51
C LEU A 80 -24.55 30.43 -3.13
N VAL A 81 -25.72 30.52 -2.52
CA VAL A 81 -26.01 29.90 -1.22
C VAL A 81 -25.90 28.37 -1.33
N SER A 82 -26.41 27.78 -2.40
CA SER A 82 -26.32 26.34 -2.63
C SER A 82 -24.90 25.86 -2.93
N LEU A 83 -24.11 26.66 -3.64
CA LEU A 83 -22.73 26.32 -4.01
C LEU A 83 -21.76 26.43 -2.83
N THR A 84 -22.00 27.35 -1.90
CA THR A 84 -21.14 27.60 -0.73
C THR A 84 -20.84 26.33 0.10
N PRO A 85 -21.82 25.55 0.59
CA PRO A 85 -21.53 24.34 1.35
C PRO A 85 -20.81 23.30 0.49
N LEU A 86 -21.11 23.19 -0.80
CA LEU A 86 -20.41 22.29 -1.70
C LEU A 86 -18.92 22.64 -1.84
N LEU A 87 -18.59 23.93 -2.00
CA LEU A 87 -17.20 24.39 -2.05
C LEU A 87 -16.47 24.15 -0.73
N LEU A 88 -17.14 24.36 0.41
CA LEU A 88 -16.56 24.08 1.72
C LEU A 88 -16.29 22.58 1.91
N LEU A 89 -17.22 21.71 1.50
CA LEU A 89 -17.05 20.26 1.54
C LEU A 89 -15.86 19.83 0.67
N VAL A 90 -15.79 20.30 -0.59
CA VAL A 90 -14.70 19.98 -1.52
C VAL A 90 -13.36 20.53 -1.01
N HIS A 91 -13.34 21.75 -0.46
CA HIS A 91 -12.12 22.32 0.11
C HIS A 91 -11.62 21.50 1.30
N ASN A 92 -12.52 21.14 2.23
CA ASN A 92 -12.14 20.36 3.40
C ASN A 92 -11.70 18.94 3.03
N ASP A 93 -12.43 18.26 2.13
CA ASP A 93 -12.05 16.92 1.67
C ASP A 93 -10.71 16.95 0.92
N TYR A 94 -10.45 17.98 0.12
CA TYR A 94 -9.16 18.17 -0.52
C TYR A 94 -8.04 18.40 0.51
N ARG A 95 -8.26 19.23 1.55
CA ARG A 95 -7.29 19.43 2.63
C ARG A 95 -7.00 18.13 3.39
N ASN A 96 -8.04 17.34 3.65
CA ASN A 96 -7.94 16.02 4.28
C ASN A 96 -7.19 15.03 3.38
N PHE A 97 -7.38 15.08 2.07
CA PHE A 97 -6.59 14.28 1.12
C PHE A 97 -5.10 14.66 1.17
N ILE A 98 -4.78 15.96 1.16
CA ILE A 98 -3.39 16.43 1.26
C ILE A 98 -2.77 16.08 2.62
N SER A 99 -3.54 16.07 3.71
CA SER A 99 -3.04 15.79 5.05
C SER A 99 -2.57 14.34 5.23
N LEU A 100 -3.06 13.40 4.40
CA LEU A 100 -2.61 12.00 4.36
C LEU A 100 -1.16 11.84 3.86
N GLY A 101 -0.58 12.90 3.30
CA GLY A 101 0.79 12.93 2.81
C GLY A 101 0.94 12.39 1.39
N PRO A 102 2.19 12.18 0.94
CA PRO A 102 2.46 11.61 -0.38
C PRO A 102 2.05 10.13 -0.44
N GLY A 103 1.80 9.61 -1.64
CA GLY A 103 1.51 8.20 -1.90
C GLY A 103 1.47 7.92 -3.40
N GLY A 104 0.83 6.82 -3.80
CA GLY A 104 0.72 6.43 -5.21
C GLY A 104 0.06 7.47 -6.12
N THR A 105 -0.93 8.21 -5.57
CA THR A 105 -1.61 9.31 -6.25
C THR A 105 -0.97 10.65 -5.88
N PRO A 106 -0.63 11.52 -6.86
CA PRO A 106 -0.06 12.82 -6.57
C PRO A 106 -0.99 13.69 -5.72
N SER A 107 -0.42 14.45 -4.78
CA SER A 107 -1.11 15.41 -3.92
C SER A 107 -1.51 16.71 -4.66
N THR A 108 -2.07 16.57 -5.86
CA THR A 108 -2.57 17.66 -6.71
C THR A 108 -4.09 17.62 -6.77
N PHE A 109 -4.72 18.70 -7.24
CA PHE A 109 -6.17 18.72 -7.43
C PHE A 109 -6.63 17.66 -8.47
N ALA A 110 -5.84 17.43 -9.52
CA ALA A 110 -6.12 16.35 -10.48
C ALA A 110 -6.06 14.96 -9.83
N GLY A 111 -5.10 14.73 -8.92
CA GLY A 111 -5.05 13.50 -8.12
C GLY A 111 -6.27 13.35 -7.22
N TYR A 112 -6.71 14.44 -6.59
CA TYR A 112 -7.94 14.47 -5.80
C TYR A 112 -9.19 14.12 -6.61
N LEU A 113 -9.35 14.67 -7.83
CA LEU A 113 -10.47 14.32 -8.71
C LEU A 113 -10.44 12.84 -9.10
N ARG A 114 -9.27 12.29 -9.43
CA ARG A 114 -9.09 10.86 -9.72
C ARG A 114 -9.52 10.01 -8.53
N ILE A 115 -9.12 10.38 -7.32
CA ILE A 115 -9.48 9.67 -6.08
C ILE A 115 -10.97 9.79 -5.77
N SER A 116 -11.55 10.97 -5.97
CA SER A 116 -12.98 11.20 -5.80
C SER A 116 -13.79 10.30 -6.74
N TRP A 117 -13.36 10.17 -7.99
CA TRP A 117 -13.97 9.23 -8.94
C TRP A 117 -13.83 7.78 -8.50
N LEU A 118 -12.64 7.33 -8.12
CA LEU A 118 -12.40 5.96 -7.66
C LEU A 118 -13.18 5.62 -6.38
N ARG A 119 -13.35 6.60 -5.48
CA ARG A 119 -14.10 6.45 -4.22
C ARG A 119 -15.56 6.04 -4.45
N LEU A 120 -16.18 6.46 -5.55
CA LEU A 120 -17.55 6.07 -5.92
C LEU A 120 -17.68 4.55 -6.16
N TRP A 121 -16.57 3.88 -6.47
CA TRP A 121 -16.51 2.46 -6.80
C TRP A 121 -15.87 1.60 -5.70
N ALA A 122 -15.47 2.23 -4.59
CA ALA A 122 -14.84 1.53 -3.48
C ALA A 122 -15.77 0.45 -2.90
N ILE A 123 -15.18 -0.60 -2.33
CA ILE A 123 -15.93 -1.61 -1.58
C ILE A 123 -16.64 -0.95 -0.39
N ARG A 124 -17.85 -1.43 -0.09
CA ARG A 124 -18.68 -0.86 0.98
C ARG A 124 -18.27 -1.36 2.35
N ASP A 125 -17.91 -2.64 2.44
CA ASP A 125 -17.46 -3.28 3.67
C ASP A 125 -16.01 -3.72 3.51
N PRO A 126 -15.05 -3.02 4.15
CA PRO A 126 -13.65 -3.39 4.11
C PRO A 126 -13.33 -4.60 5.03
N PHE A 127 -14.30 -5.14 5.76
CA PHE A 127 -14.11 -6.28 6.65
C PHE A 127 -14.70 -7.59 6.09
N ALA A 128 -15.25 -7.56 4.88
CA ALA A 128 -15.69 -8.73 4.14
C ALA A 128 -14.53 -9.30 3.30
N PRO A 129 -14.13 -10.57 3.52
CA PRO A 129 -13.10 -11.22 2.69
C PRO A 129 -13.64 -11.52 1.28
N PRO A 130 -12.77 -11.54 0.25
CA PRO A 130 -13.17 -12.00 -1.08
C PRO A 130 -13.45 -13.50 -1.07
N THR A 131 -14.15 -13.98 -2.11
CA THR A 131 -14.39 -15.41 -2.33
C THR A 131 -13.16 -16.06 -2.98
N PRO A 132 -12.70 -17.23 -2.49
CA PRO A 132 -11.63 -17.97 -3.15
C PRO A 132 -11.95 -18.29 -4.62
N ASP A 133 -10.96 -18.11 -5.48
CA ASP A 133 -11.01 -18.52 -6.88
C ASP A 133 -10.35 -19.90 -7.02
N PRO A 134 -11.09 -20.98 -7.30
CA PRO A 134 -10.54 -22.34 -7.32
C PRO A 134 -9.54 -22.57 -8.46
N THR A 135 -9.46 -21.64 -9.41
CA THR A 135 -8.54 -21.71 -10.55
C THR A 135 -7.16 -21.10 -10.25
N ARG A 136 -7.05 -20.32 -9.17
CA ARG A 136 -5.78 -19.70 -8.76
C ARG A 136 -4.96 -20.63 -7.88
N PHE A 137 -3.65 -20.54 -8.04
CA PHE A 137 -2.69 -21.12 -7.12
C PHE A 137 -2.12 -20.01 -6.22
N PRO A 138 -1.64 -20.32 -5.01
CA PRO A 138 -1.94 -21.54 -4.25
C PRO A 138 -3.45 -21.68 -3.96
N LYS A 139 -3.94 -22.92 -3.78
CA LYS A 139 -5.37 -23.22 -3.61
C LYS A 139 -5.92 -22.89 -2.21
N GLU A 140 -5.02 -22.74 -1.24
CA GLU A 140 -5.35 -22.51 0.16
C GLU A 140 -4.32 -21.57 0.79
N GLY A 141 -4.76 -20.87 1.84
CA GLY A 141 -3.91 -20.05 2.70
C GLY A 141 -3.17 -20.87 3.75
N ILE A 142 -2.16 -20.30 4.39
CA ILE A 142 -1.35 -20.98 5.42
C ILE A 142 -1.71 -20.62 6.85
N LEU A 143 -2.37 -19.48 7.09
CA LEU A 143 -2.74 -19.01 8.43
C LEU A 143 -3.82 -19.90 9.08
N GLY A 144 -4.54 -20.70 8.30
CA GLY A 144 -5.44 -21.72 8.85
C GLY A 144 -4.72 -22.81 9.65
N ARG A 145 -3.43 -23.07 9.34
CA ARG A 145 -2.60 -24.08 10.02
C ARG A 145 -1.99 -23.55 11.32
N GLN A 146 -1.72 -22.24 11.37
CA GLN A 146 -1.21 -21.53 12.53
C GLN A 146 -2.05 -20.27 12.76
N PRO A 147 -3.23 -20.41 13.41
CA PRO A 147 -4.19 -19.33 13.51
C PRO A 147 -3.63 -18.16 14.32
N LEU A 148 -3.97 -16.95 13.87
CA LEU A 148 -3.56 -15.73 14.56
C LEU A 148 -4.35 -15.56 15.87
N PRO A 149 -3.73 -15.01 16.93
CA PRO A 149 -4.47 -14.58 18.11
C PRO A 149 -5.36 -13.39 17.75
N TYR A 150 -6.37 -13.10 18.57
CA TYR A 150 -7.11 -11.85 18.44
C TYR A 150 -6.18 -10.67 18.76
N ARG A 151 -6.18 -9.66 17.89
CA ARG A 151 -5.43 -8.44 18.13
C ARG A 151 -6.03 -7.69 19.33
N PRO A 152 -5.25 -7.33 20.36
CA PRO A 152 -5.79 -6.65 21.53
C PRO A 152 -6.33 -5.24 21.23
N GLY A 153 -7.53 -4.95 21.71
CA GLY A 153 -8.15 -3.62 21.61
C GLY A 153 -8.96 -3.40 20.33
N PRO A 154 -9.49 -2.17 20.14
CA PRO A 154 -10.29 -1.85 18.96
C PRO A 154 -9.42 -1.79 17.70
N ARG A 155 -10.06 -1.95 16.54
CA ARG A 155 -9.39 -1.74 15.25
C ARG A 155 -8.94 -0.28 15.12
N PRO A 156 -7.78 -0.02 14.50
CA PRO A 156 -7.35 1.32 14.16
C PRO A 156 -8.33 2.02 13.23
N LEU A 157 -8.40 3.35 13.39
CA LEU A 157 -9.05 4.24 12.45
C LEU A 157 -8.18 4.38 11.21
N VAL A 158 -8.81 4.19 10.04
CA VAL A 158 -8.15 4.28 8.74
C VAL A 158 -8.89 5.27 7.86
N ALA A 159 -8.14 6.10 7.13
CA ALA A 159 -8.70 7.04 6.16
C ALA A 159 -7.94 7.03 4.84
N GLY A 160 -8.61 7.54 3.81
CA GLY A 160 -8.09 7.58 2.45
C GLY A 160 -8.27 6.26 1.69
N ILE A 161 -7.97 6.32 0.40
CA ILE A 161 -7.99 5.17 -0.51
C ILE A 161 -6.71 5.04 -1.33
N ALA A 162 -6.00 6.14 -1.59
CA ALA A 162 -4.65 6.19 -2.18
C ALA A 162 -4.16 7.65 -2.14
N PRO A 163 -3.36 8.05 -1.12
CA PRO A 163 -2.87 7.20 -0.03
C PRO A 163 -3.97 6.73 0.92
N GLN A 164 -3.79 5.55 1.50
CA GLN A 164 -4.58 5.03 2.62
C GLN A 164 -3.67 5.04 3.86
N ARG A 165 -4.21 5.46 5.02
CA ARG A 165 -3.43 5.67 6.24
C ARG A 165 -4.14 5.22 7.50
N GLN A 166 -3.36 4.69 8.42
CA GLN A 166 -3.75 4.43 9.80
C GLN A 166 -3.58 5.74 10.60
N LEU A 167 -4.66 6.21 11.21
CA LEU A 167 -4.69 7.52 11.88
C LEU A 167 -4.32 7.45 13.36
N ASP A 168 -4.61 6.32 13.99
CA ASP A 168 -4.34 6.08 15.41
C ASP A 168 -3.55 4.78 15.60
N GLN A 169 -3.21 4.49 16.86
CA GLN A 169 -2.44 3.29 17.24
C GLN A 169 -1.15 3.09 16.39
N PRO A 170 -0.31 4.12 16.22
CA PRO A 170 0.83 4.05 15.32
C PRO A 170 1.79 2.93 15.73
N GLY A 171 2.45 2.32 14.74
CA GLY A 171 3.42 1.26 15.01
C GLY A 171 4.61 1.74 15.82
N SER A 172 5.26 0.82 16.52
CA SER A 172 6.53 1.12 17.19
C SER A 172 7.63 1.35 16.15
N ARG A 173 8.37 2.45 16.28
CA ARG A 173 9.53 2.73 15.41
C ARG A 173 10.56 1.60 15.45
N ASN A 174 10.74 0.96 16.60
CA ASN A 174 11.65 -0.18 16.71
C ASN A 174 11.13 -1.35 15.88
N CYS A 175 9.85 -1.72 16.02
CA CYS A 175 9.25 -2.80 15.23
C CYS A 175 9.31 -2.50 13.72
N TYR A 176 9.06 -1.25 13.34
CA TYR A 176 9.21 -0.79 11.96
C TYR A 176 10.62 -0.99 11.40
N LEU A 177 11.66 -0.58 12.14
CA LEU A 177 13.04 -0.76 11.70
C LEU A 177 13.44 -2.24 11.67
N THR A 178 13.04 -3.02 12.68
CA THR A 178 13.28 -4.46 12.72
C THR A 178 12.63 -5.18 11.54
N LEU A 179 11.37 -4.84 11.24
CA LEU A 179 10.65 -5.37 10.09
C LEU A 179 11.36 -5.07 8.76
N ARG A 180 11.79 -3.82 8.56
CA ARG A 180 12.54 -3.43 7.34
C ARG A 180 13.83 -4.24 7.19
N ARG A 181 14.61 -4.36 8.27
CA ARG A 181 15.84 -5.16 8.28
C ARG A 181 15.56 -6.64 8.01
N ALA A 182 14.45 -7.18 8.51
CA ALA A 182 14.08 -8.57 8.25
C ALA A 182 13.80 -8.82 6.76
N MET A 183 13.09 -7.89 6.09
CA MET A 183 12.85 -7.97 4.65
C MET A 183 14.16 -7.84 3.83
N GLU A 184 15.02 -6.90 4.20
CA GLU A 184 16.34 -6.72 3.55
C GLU A 184 17.21 -7.97 3.74
N LYS A 185 17.24 -8.53 4.95
CA LYS A 185 17.97 -9.77 5.27
C LYS A 185 17.43 -10.97 4.48
N LEU A 186 16.11 -11.10 4.34
CA LEU A 186 15.50 -12.14 3.53
C LEU A 186 15.93 -12.02 2.06
N SER A 187 15.91 -10.80 1.51
CA SER A 187 16.37 -10.56 0.15
C SER A 187 17.85 -10.87 -0.03
N ALA A 188 18.70 -10.51 0.94
CA ALA A 188 20.13 -10.84 0.90
C ALA A 188 20.41 -12.35 1.04
N ARG A 189 19.62 -13.07 1.84
CA ARG A 189 19.73 -14.52 2.05
C ARG A 189 19.32 -15.32 0.81
N SER A 190 18.32 -14.83 0.08
CA SER A 190 17.72 -15.54 -1.05
C SER A 190 17.49 -14.62 -2.26
N PRO A 191 18.58 -14.06 -2.85
CA PRO A 191 18.49 -13.01 -3.88
C PRO A 191 17.92 -13.49 -5.22
N LEU A 192 17.90 -14.81 -5.45
CA LEU A 192 17.27 -15.42 -6.64
C LEU A 192 15.74 -15.34 -6.59
N TYR A 193 15.16 -15.31 -5.38
CA TYR A 193 13.71 -15.31 -5.18
C TYR A 193 13.19 -13.92 -4.82
N PHE A 194 13.97 -13.15 -4.05
CA PHE A 194 13.51 -11.91 -3.43
C PHE A 194 14.39 -10.70 -3.75
N GLY A 195 13.76 -9.55 -3.85
CA GLY A 195 14.40 -8.23 -3.93
C GLY A 195 13.74 -7.24 -2.98
N THR A 196 14.45 -6.20 -2.56
CA THR A 196 13.85 -5.05 -1.88
C THR A 196 14.06 -3.77 -2.66
N GLU A 197 12.98 -3.04 -2.94
CA GLU A 197 13.01 -1.77 -3.66
C GLU A 197 11.94 -0.81 -3.11
N ARG A 198 11.79 0.36 -3.72
CA ARG A 198 10.70 1.30 -3.42
C ARG A 198 9.38 0.74 -3.94
N SER A 199 8.30 0.83 -3.16
CA SER A 199 6.98 0.32 -3.59
C SER A 199 6.54 0.95 -4.91
N CYS A 200 5.94 0.15 -5.79
CA CYS A 200 5.39 0.60 -7.06
C CYS A 200 3.97 1.19 -6.90
N LEU A 201 3.18 0.67 -5.96
CA LEU A 201 1.83 1.15 -5.66
C LEU A 201 1.89 2.44 -4.85
N GLU A 202 2.64 2.42 -3.74
CA GLU A 202 2.73 3.57 -2.84
C GLU A 202 3.70 4.63 -3.34
N LYS A 203 4.63 4.23 -4.23
CA LYS A 203 5.73 5.08 -4.71
C LYS A 203 6.54 5.64 -3.56
N HIS A 204 6.52 5.06 -2.37
CA HIS A 204 7.28 5.45 -1.16
C HIS A 204 7.41 4.20 -0.28
N GLY A 205 8.25 4.24 0.76
CA GLY A 205 8.47 3.09 1.63
C GLY A 205 9.29 1.95 1.00
N LEU A 206 9.75 1.06 1.87
CA LEU A 206 10.43 -0.18 1.48
C LEU A 206 9.38 -1.24 1.13
N ALA A 207 9.61 -1.94 0.03
CA ALA A 207 8.80 -3.05 -0.42
C ALA A 207 9.66 -4.28 -0.69
N LEU A 208 9.08 -5.45 -0.36
CA LEU A 208 9.62 -6.76 -0.70
C LEU A 208 8.99 -7.23 -2.01
N PHE A 209 9.81 -7.69 -2.95
CA PHE A 209 9.41 -8.16 -4.27
C PHE A 209 9.81 -9.61 -4.50
N ALA A 210 8.96 -10.35 -5.19
CA ALA A 210 9.25 -11.64 -5.80
C ALA A 210 9.88 -11.43 -7.20
N ARG A 211 10.95 -12.16 -7.50
CA ARG A 211 11.59 -12.16 -8.84
C ARG A 211 10.78 -12.93 -9.88
N HIS A 212 10.17 -14.04 -9.45
CA HIS A 212 9.40 -14.94 -10.30
C HIS A 212 8.02 -15.24 -9.68
N PRO A 213 7.15 -14.22 -9.54
CA PRO A 213 5.84 -14.38 -8.92
C PRO A 213 4.96 -15.30 -9.77
N LEU A 214 4.29 -16.25 -9.11
CA LEU A 214 3.20 -17.02 -9.71
C LEU A 214 2.00 -16.09 -9.97
N GLN A 215 1.73 -15.21 -9.00
CA GLN A 215 0.64 -14.25 -9.03
C GLN A 215 1.22 -12.83 -9.07
N THR A 216 0.95 -12.08 -10.13
CA THR A 216 1.48 -10.73 -10.28
C THR A 216 0.53 -9.71 -9.66
N ASN A 217 1.00 -9.02 -8.63
CA ASN A 217 0.53 -7.70 -8.29
C ASN A 217 1.69 -6.72 -8.39
N CYS A 218 1.51 -5.69 -9.22
CA CYS A 218 2.46 -4.61 -9.40
C CYS A 218 3.93 -5.09 -9.50
N GLN A 219 4.25 -5.85 -10.56
CA GLN A 219 5.60 -6.39 -10.82
C GLN A 219 6.15 -7.34 -9.74
N GLY A 220 5.27 -8.03 -9.00
CA GLY A 220 5.68 -9.02 -7.99
C GLY A 220 5.88 -8.43 -6.60
N GLU A 221 5.32 -7.26 -6.31
CA GLU A 221 5.34 -6.68 -4.97
C GLU A 221 4.56 -7.59 -4.00
N ILE A 222 5.25 -8.13 -2.99
CA ILE A 222 4.67 -9.00 -1.96
C ILE A 222 4.04 -8.13 -0.87
N CYS A 223 4.83 -7.23 -0.30
CA CYS A 223 4.38 -6.29 0.72
C CYS A 223 5.19 -5.00 0.66
N HIS A 224 4.57 -3.92 1.11
CA HIS A 224 5.27 -2.66 1.37
C HIS A 224 4.86 -2.05 2.69
N VAL A 225 5.78 -1.32 3.31
CA VAL A 225 5.59 -0.70 4.62
C VAL A 225 5.55 0.82 4.45
N HIS A 226 4.54 1.46 5.03
CA HIS A 226 4.42 2.91 5.05
C HIS A 226 5.46 3.55 5.99
N ASP A 227 6.18 4.56 5.49
CA ASP A 227 7.12 5.33 6.31
C ASP A 227 6.41 6.17 7.38
N SER A 228 5.13 6.52 7.16
CA SER A 228 4.39 7.51 7.97
C SER A 228 3.68 6.93 9.20
N ASP A 229 3.00 5.79 9.05
CA ASP A 229 2.20 5.16 10.10
C ASP A 229 2.63 3.72 10.42
N HIS A 230 3.57 3.17 9.64
CA HIS A 230 4.11 1.82 9.75
C HIS A 230 3.13 0.68 9.49
N SER A 231 1.93 1.01 8.97
CA SER A 231 1.04 0.02 8.40
C SER A 231 1.58 -0.48 7.06
N MET A 232 0.99 -1.55 6.56
CA MET A 232 1.48 -2.23 5.36
C MET A 232 0.36 -2.55 4.42
N HIS A 233 0.70 -2.68 3.14
CA HIS A 233 -0.16 -3.35 2.19
C HIS A 233 0.51 -4.58 1.60
N MET A 234 -0.31 -5.58 1.29
CA MET A 234 0.10 -6.84 0.67
C MET A 234 -1.10 -7.54 0.04
N CYS A 235 -0.82 -8.57 -0.76
CA CYS A 235 -1.84 -9.48 -1.25
C CYS A 235 -1.76 -10.80 -0.50
N LEU A 236 -2.92 -11.34 -0.12
CA LEU A 236 -3.02 -12.59 0.63
C LEU A 236 -3.99 -13.54 -0.07
N HIS A 237 -3.88 -14.84 0.19
CA HIS A 237 -4.92 -15.78 -0.21
C HIS A 237 -6.25 -15.43 0.49
N PRO A 238 -7.42 -15.56 -0.16
CA PRO A 238 -8.72 -15.25 0.47
C PRO A 238 -8.99 -15.94 1.81
N ASP A 239 -8.40 -17.10 2.06
CA ASP A 239 -8.46 -17.78 3.36
C ASP A 239 -7.64 -17.06 4.45
N ASP A 240 -6.46 -16.59 4.10
CA ASP A 240 -5.59 -15.82 5.00
C ASP A 240 -6.17 -14.43 5.25
N ILE A 241 -6.76 -13.81 4.22
CA ILE A 241 -7.55 -12.57 4.38
C ILE A 241 -8.65 -12.79 5.41
N ARG A 242 -9.43 -13.88 5.28
CA ARG A 242 -10.51 -14.18 6.22
C ARG A 242 -9.98 -14.27 7.66
N GLU A 243 -8.83 -14.89 7.88
CA GLU A 243 -8.23 -14.98 9.21
C GLU A 243 -7.73 -13.62 9.72
N VAL A 244 -6.97 -12.87 8.92
CA VAL A 244 -6.47 -11.53 9.25
C VAL A 244 -7.60 -10.58 9.60
N LEU A 245 -8.67 -10.56 8.78
CA LEU A 245 -9.86 -9.74 9.03
C LEU A 245 -10.55 -10.19 10.30
N ARG A 246 -10.88 -11.48 10.45
CA ARG A 246 -11.60 -12.02 11.62
C ARG A 246 -10.88 -11.74 12.94
N LYS A 247 -9.55 -11.79 12.94
CA LYS A 247 -8.70 -11.64 14.13
C LYS A 247 -8.32 -10.19 14.44
N GLY A 248 -8.67 -9.23 13.59
CA GLY A 248 -8.46 -7.82 13.88
C GLY A 248 -7.11 -7.25 13.42
N TRP A 249 -6.39 -7.96 12.55
CA TRP A 249 -5.03 -7.59 12.12
C TRP A 249 -5.00 -6.69 10.89
N GLY A 250 -6.11 -6.56 10.17
CA GLY A 250 -6.18 -5.71 8.99
C GLY A 250 -7.59 -5.44 8.50
N GLN A 251 -7.66 -4.80 7.33
CA GLN A 251 -8.87 -4.52 6.56
C GLN A 251 -8.56 -4.59 5.06
N MET A 252 -9.55 -4.88 4.23
CA MET A 252 -9.43 -4.80 2.78
C MET A 252 -9.10 -3.37 2.34
N HIS A 253 -8.31 -3.24 1.29
CA HIS A 253 -8.09 -1.95 0.66
C HIS A 253 -9.39 -1.48 -0.03
N PRO A 254 -9.82 -0.20 0.08
CA PRO A 254 -11.08 0.28 -0.49
C PRO A 254 -11.23 0.02 -2.00
N LEU A 255 -10.11 0.01 -2.71
CA LEU A 255 -10.05 -0.28 -4.15
C LEU A 255 -9.87 -1.77 -4.50
N ALA A 256 -9.84 -2.68 -3.51
CA ALA A 256 -9.74 -4.12 -3.72
C ALA A 256 -11.09 -4.72 -4.17
N ARG A 257 -11.57 -4.26 -5.31
CA ARG A 257 -12.85 -4.67 -5.89
C ARG A 257 -12.62 -5.39 -7.21
N ALA A 258 -13.27 -6.54 -7.37
CA ALA A 258 -13.50 -7.11 -8.69
C ALA A 258 -14.73 -6.48 -9.36
N GLY A 259 -14.59 -6.10 -10.63
CA GLY A 259 -15.70 -5.57 -11.40
C GLY A 259 -15.33 -5.37 -12.86
N TRP A 260 -16.33 -5.49 -13.74
CA TRP A 260 -16.17 -5.30 -15.18
C TRP A 260 -16.31 -3.83 -15.61
N LEU A 261 -17.05 -3.02 -14.84
CA LEU A 261 -17.36 -1.62 -15.18
C LEU A 261 -16.16 -0.68 -15.03
N VAL A 262 -15.37 -0.86 -13.97
CA VAL A 262 -14.21 -0.02 -13.68
C VAL A 262 -13.07 -0.92 -13.23
N GLN A 263 -11.99 -0.92 -14.01
CA GLN A 263 -10.77 -1.62 -13.66
C GLN A 263 -10.08 -0.90 -12.50
N MET A 264 -9.95 -1.59 -11.37
CA MET A 264 -9.25 -1.06 -10.19
C MET A 264 -7.73 -1.18 -10.35
N PRO A 265 -6.96 -0.25 -9.73
CA PRO A 265 -5.50 -0.24 -9.83
C PRO A 265 -4.81 -1.30 -8.95
N VAL A 266 -5.56 -2.00 -8.10
CA VAL A 266 -5.06 -2.99 -7.14
C VAL A 266 -5.84 -4.29 -7.27
N SER A 267 -5.25 -5.40 -6.81
CA SER A 267 -5.95 -6.69 -6.74
C SER A 267 -7.17 -6.63 -5.84
N GLN A 268 -8.15 -7.49 -6.14
CA GLN A 268 -9.25 -7.81 -5.23
C GLN A 268 -8.78 -8.44 -3.90
N ASP A 269 -7.56 -8.97 -3.87
CA ASP A 269 -6.96 -9.66 -2.73
C ASP A 269 -6.04 -8.74 -1.92
N PHE A 270 -6.10 -7.42 -2.18
CA PHE A 270 -5.23 -6.43 -1.57
C PHE A 270 -5.75 -5.95 -0.22
N VAL A 271 -4.91 -6.07 0.80
CA VAL A 271 -5.25 -5.75 2.19
C VAL A 271 -4.33 -4.68 2.75
N MET A 272 -4.83 -3.98 3.77
CA MET A 272 -4.04 -3.20 4.70
C MET A 272 -3.86 -4.00 5.99
N VAL A 273 -2.62 -4.24 6.38
CA VAL A 273 -2.27 -4.83 7.68
C VAL A 273 -1.84 -3.71 8.62
N TYR A 274 -2.40 -3.72 9.83
CA TYR A 274 -2.15 -2.66 10.81
C TYR A 274 -0.72 -2.71 11.34
N ALA A 275 -0.21 -1.54 11.73
CA ALA A 275 1.15 -1.40 12.20
C ALA A 275 1.37 -2.16 13.54
N PRO A 276 2.47 -2.93 13.70
CA PRO A 276 2.79 -3.61 14.95
C PRO A 276 3.19 -2.60 16.03
N ARG A 277 2.48 -2.65 17.17
CA ARG A 277 2.69 -1.75 18.32
C ARG A 277 3.83 -2.19 19.22
N ASN A 278 4.16 -3.47 19.23
CA ASN A 278 5.16 -4.09 20.08
C ASN A 278 5.72 -5.37 19.43
N GLU A 279 6.69 -5.99 20.10
CA GLU A 279 7.37 -7.19 19.60
C GLU A 279 6.42 -8.37 19.39
N GLN A 280 5.42 -8.56 20.25
CA GLN A 280 4.44 -9.65 20.09
C GLN A 280 3.62 -9.45 18.82
N GLU A 281 3.17 -8.22 18.54
CA GLU A 281 2.48 -7.91 17.29
C GLU A 281 3.39 -8.03 16.06
N LEU A 282 4.68 -7.75 16.20
CA LEU A 282 5.65 -7.92 15.13
C LEU A 282 5.79 -9.40 14.73
N GLN A 283 5.78 -10.32 15.70
CA GLN A 283 5.83 -11.76 15.41
C GLN A 283 4.59 -12.24 14.63
N GLU A 284 3.40 -11.74 14.99
CA GLU A 284 2.18 -12.04 14.22
C GLU A 284 2.20 -11.38 12.83
N THR A 285 2.80 -10.19 12.72
CA THR A 285 3.02 -9.51 11.45
C THR A 285 3.92 -10.32 10.51
N TYR A 286 4.97 -10.97 11.03
CA TYR A 286 5.81 -11.86 10.23
C TYR A 286 5.02 -13.01 9.62
N LYS A 287 4.19 -13.71 10.41
CA LYS A 287 3.33 -14.78 9.89
C LYS A 287 2.43 -14.31 8.75
N ILE A 288 1.90 -13.09 8.85
CA ILE A 288 1.06 -12.50 7.79
C ILE A 288 1.89 -12.23 6.52
N ILE A 289 3.13 -11.75 6.66
CA ILE A 289 4.03 -11.54 5.51
C ILE A 289 4.45 -12.87 4.89
N GLU A 290 4.71 -13.90 5.69
CA GLU A 290 4.97 -15.26 5.21
C GLU A 290 3.77 -15.80 4.41
N ALA A 291 2.54 -15.50 4.85
CA ALA A 291 1.34 -15.82 4.08
C ALA A 291 1.24 -15.05 2.75
N ALA A 292 1.71 -13.80 2.71
CA ALA A 292 1.83 -13.04 1.46
C ALA A 292 2.87 -13.66 0.52
N ILE A 293 4.04 -14.06 1.05
CA ILE A 293 5.07 -14.77 0.29
C ILE A 293 4.51 -16.07 -0.28
N TRP A 294 3.81 -16.87 0.54
CA TRP A 294 3.15 -18.09 0.09
C TRP A 294 2.14 -17.81 -1.03
N TYR A 295 1.32 -16.77 -0.90
CA TYR A 295 0.35 -16.43 -1.92
C TYR A 295 1.01 -16.01 -3.26
N THR A 296 2.13 -15.29 -3.20
CA THR A 296 2.84 -14.81 -4.39
C THR A 296 3.71 -15.88 -5.06
N LEU A 297 4.33 -16.78 -4.29
CA LEU A 297 5.37 -17.69 -4.77
C LEU A 297 5.07 -19.18 -4.54
N ALA A 298 4.09 -19.52 -3.71
CA ALA A 298 3.88 -20.87 -3.16
C ALA A 298 5.12 -21.45 -2.44
N GLU A 299 5.94 -20.56 -1.88
CA GLU A 299 7.14 -20.89 -1.12
C GLU A 299 6.91 -20.64 0.37
N THR A 300 7.36 -21.57 1.21
CA THR A 300 7.33 -21.38 2.67
C THR A 300 8.63 -20.73 3.12
N VAL A 301 8.50 -19.63 3.84
CA VAL A 301 9.63 -18.87 4.37
C VAL A 301 9.38 -18.61 5.83
N GLU A 302 10.45 -18.63 6.62
CA GLU A 302 10.44 -18.11 7.99
C GLU A 302 11.19 -16.77 8.00
N LEU A 303 10.46 -15.72 8.35
CA LEU A 303 11.00 -14.39 8.64
C LEU A 303 11.55 -14.44 10.07
N ASP A 304 12.89 -14.38 10.18
CA ASP A 304 13.65 -14.67 11.40
C ASP A 304 12.96 -14.19 12.70
N THR A 305 12.61 -15.16 13.55
CA THR A 305 11.98 -15.00 14.88
C THR A 305 13.00 -14.81 16.01
N LEU A 306 14.24 -14.45 15.72
CA LEU A 306 15.33 -14.44 16.71
C LEU A 306 15.93 -13.04 16.92
N PRO A 307 16.12 -12.60 18.18
CA PRO A 307 16.68 -11.30 18.48
C PRO A 307 18.11 -11.21 17.96
N ASN A 308 18.51 -10.02 17.51
CA ASN A 308 19.92 -9.66 17.35
C ASN A 308 20.64 -9.97 18.67
N ARG A 309 21.36 -11.10 18.74
CA ARG A 309 22.47 -11.24 19.67
C ARG A 309 23.62 -10.44 19.07
N GLY A 310 23.71 -9.18 19.49
CA GLY A 310 24.88 -8.31 19.34
C GLY A 310 25.09 -7.61 20.66
#